data_AF-A0A4P7PV73-F1
#
_entry.id   AF-A0A4P7PV73-F1
#
_cell.length_a   1.000
_cell.length_b   1.000
_cell.length_c   1.000
_cell.angle_alpha   90.00
_cell.angle_beta   90.00
_cell.angle_gamma   90.00
#
_symmetry.space_group_name_H-M   'P 1'
#
loop_
_entity.id
_entity.type
_entity.pdbx_description
1 polymer ?
#
loop_
_entity_poly.entity_id
_entity_poly.type
_entity_poly.pdbx_seq_one_letter_code
_entity_poly.pdbx_strand_id
1 'polypeptide(L)'
;MIKYIMSRRLHQRALIGIGACVLVFLIGYYVLEHISTMEDPPLGNTVYILLGSTFVFCSALGVILIIKYLYDYKKKKERRERKRKNHKLFYLKDQKDKKSE
;
A
#
# COMPACT_ATOMS: atom_id res chain seq x y z
N MET A 1 -17.05 11.46 5.27
CA MET A 1 -16.63 10.11 4.81
C MET A 1 -15.12 9.85 4.94
N ILE A 2 -14.25 10.78 4.55
CA ILE A 2 -12.77 10.60 4.60
C ILE A 2 -12.25 10.27 6.01
N LYS A 3 -12.79 10.90 7.07
CA LYS A 3 -12.45 10.59 8.47
C LYS A 3 -12.82 9.17 8.91
N TYR A 4 -13.81 8.53 8.29
CA TYR A 4 -14.27 7.18 8.67
C TYR A 4 -13.28 6.10 8.19
N ILE A 5 -12.69 6.30 7.01
CA ILE A 5 -11.59 5.47 6.49
C ILE A 5 -10.35 5.59 7.41
N MET A 6 -10.15 6.76 8.01
CA MET A 6 -9.00 7.07 8.87
C MET A 6 -9.02 6.40 10.26
N SER A 7 -10.06 5.63 10.59
CA SER A 7 -10.15 4.82 11.82
C SER A 7 -9.77 3.33 11.65
N ARG A 8 -9.83 2.78 10.43
CA ARG A 8 -9.53 1.35 10.19
C ARG A 8 -8.04 1.02 10.33
N ARG A 9 -7.73 -0.21 10.80
CA ARG A 9 -6.36 -0.75 10.90
C ARG A 9 -5.62 -0.59 9.56
N LEU A 10 -4.33 -0.25 9.62
CA LEU A 10 -3.46 0.01 8.46
C LEU A 10 -3.54 -1.10 7.40
N HIS A 11 -3.62 -2.36 7.84
CA HIS A 11 -3.79 -3.52 6.95
C HIS A 11 -5.08 -3.49 6.13
N GLN A 12 -6.20 -3.03 6.69
CA GLN A 12 -7.45 -2.94 5.93
C GLN A 12 -7.40 -1.83 4.88
N ARG A 13 -6.72 -0.71 5.16
CA ARG A 13 -6.53 0.33 4.13
C ARG A 13 -5.62 -0.15 3.01
N ALA A 14 -4.57 -0.88 3.35
CA ALA A 14 -3.69 -1.48 2.35
C ALA A 14 -4.45 -2.49 1.48
N LEU A 15 -5.29 -3.34 2.08
CA LEU A 15 -6.13 -4.29 1.34
C LEU A 15 -7.13 -3.59 0.42
N ILE A 16 -7.80 -2.55 0.90
CA ILE A 16 -8.72 -1.74 0.07
C ILE A 16 -7.95 -1.06 -1.08
N GLY A 17 -6.77 -0.51 -0.79
CA GLY A 17 -5.92 0.11 -1.81
C GLY A 17 -5.44 -0.88 -2.87
N ILE A 18 -5.01 -2.07 -2.46
CA ILE A 18 -4.62 -3.15 -3.38
C ILE A 18 -5.83 -3.59 -4.21
N GLY A 19 -7.00 -3.78 -3.59
CA GLY A 19 -8.23 -4.13 -4.30
C GLY A 19 -8.61 -3.08 -5.35
N ALA A 20 -8.49 -1.79 -5.02
CA ALA A 20 -8.71 -0.71 -5.97
C ALA A 20 -7.69 -0.74 -7.12
N CYS A 21 -6.41 -0.99 -6.85
CA CYS A 21 -5.39 -1.15 -7.90
C CYS A 21 -5.68 -2.34 -8.83
N VAL A 22 -6.15 -3.47 -8.29
CA VAL A 22 -6.52 -4.64 -9.12
C VAL A 22 -7.69 -4.32 -10.03
N LEU A 23 -8.73 -3.63 -9.53
CA LEU A 23 -9.85 -3.20 -10.36
C LEU A 23 -9.40 -2.26 -11.50
N VAL A 24 -8.54 -1.27 -11.20
CA VAL A 24 -8.00 -0.36 -12.22
C VAL A 24 -7.13 -1.11 -13.23
N PHE A 25 -6.34 -2.09 -12.79
CA PHE A 25 -5.55 -2.93 -13.68
C PHE A 25 -6.44 -3.74 -14.64
N LEU A 26 -7.50 -4.36 -14.14
CA LEU A 26 -8.45 -5.12 -14.96
C LEU A 26 -9.14 -4.23 -15.99
N ILE A 27 -9.55 -3.02 -15.60
CA ILE A 27 -10.15 -2.03 -16.51
C ILE A 27 -9.13 -1.60 -17.57
N GLY A 28 -7.91 -1.26 -17.17
CA GLY A 28 -6.85 -0.86 -18.10
C GLY A 28 -6.50 -1.96 -19.10
N TYR A 29 -6.44 -3.21 -18.63
CA TYR A 29 -6.19 -4.38 -19.46
C TYR A 29 -7.35 -4.65 -20.44
N TYR A 30 -8.60 -4.55 -19.98
CA TYR A 30 -9.78 -4.68 -20.84
C TYR A 30 -9.83 -3.59 -21.93
N VAL A 31 -9.52 -2.34 -21.59
CA VAL A 31 -9.44 -1.24 -22.58
C VAL A 31 -8.34 -1.53 -23.61
N LEU A 32 -7.19 -2.04 -23.15
CA LEU A 32 -6.06 -2.32 -24.03
C LEU A 32 -6.32 -3.50 -24.96
N GLU A 33 -6.94 -4.58 -24.48
CA GLU A 33 -7.14 -5.79 -25.29
C GLU A 33 -8.43 -5.74 -26.11
N HIS A 34 -9.52 -5.24 -25.54
CA HIS A 34 -10.84 -5.30 -26.19
C HIS A 34 -11.14 -4.06 -27.03
N ILE A 35 -10.80 -2.86 -26.57
CA ILE A 35 -11.14 -1.62 -27.30
C ILE A 35 -10.08 -1.32 -28.37
N SER A 36 -8.81 -1.62 -28.11
CA SER A 36 -7.75 -1.41 -29.11
C SER A 36 -7.78 -2.40 -30.29
N THR A 37 -8.54 -3.49 -30.19
CA THR A 37 -8.65 -4.48 -31.26
C THR A 37 -9.97 -4.37 -32.02
N MET A 38 -10.88 -3.49 -31.59
CA MET A 38 -12.05 -3.14 -32.38
C MET A 38 -11.62 -2.46 -33.68
N GLU A 39 -12.28 -2.81 -34.79
CA GLU A 39 -11.97 -2.27 -36.12
C GLU A 39 -12.29 -0.76 -36.22
N ASP A 40 -13.36 -0.29 -35.57
CA ASP A 40 -13.77 1.12 -35.57
C ASP A 40 -13.89 1.70 -34.15
N PRO A 41 -12.77 2.00 -33.47
CA PRO A 41 -12.77 2.67 -32.18
C PRO A 41 -13.18 4.15 -32.35
N PRO A 42 -14.09 4.69 -31.52
CA PRO A 42 -14.71 6.00 -31.75
C PRO A 42 -13.73 7.19 -31.65
N LEU A 43 -12.58 7.01 -30.99
CA LEU A 43 -11.54 8.02 -30.81
C LEU A 43 -10.19 7.61 -31.42
N GLY A 44 -10.15 6.50 -32.17
CA GLY A 44 -8.93 5.92 -32.72
C GLY A 44 -8.17 5.00 -31.75
N ASN A 45 -7.58 3.92 -32.27
CA ASN A 45 -6.91 2.89 -31.47
C ASN A 45 -5.77 3.44 -30.61
N THR A 46 -4.99 4.39 -31.14
CA THR A 46 -3.84 5.00 -30.46
C THR A 46 -4.21 5.66 -29.13
N VAL A 47 -5.39 6.29 -29.03
CA VAL A 47 -5.86 6.93 -27.79
C VAL A 47 -6.15 5.89 -26.72
N TYR A 48 -6.78 4.78 -27.10
CA TYR A 48 -7.08 3.68 -26.18
C TYR A 48 -5.83 2.90 -25.75
N ILE A 49 -4.84 2.76 -26.64
CA ILE A 49 -3.53 2.19 -26.28
C ILE A 49 -2.83 3.08 -25.24
N LEU A 50 -2.84 4.40 -25.44
CA LEU A 50 -2.23 5.35 -24.52
C LEU A 50 -2.95 5.36 -23.16
N LEU A 51 -4.28 5.35 -23.16
CA LEU A 51 -5.08 5.29 -21.93
C LEU A 51 -4.91 3.95 -21.20
N GLY A 52 -5.02 2.82 -21.91
CA GLY A 52 -4.86 1.49 -21.32
C GLY A 52 -3.49 1.32 -20.69
N SER A 53 -2.42 1.71 -21.39
CA SER A 53 -1.05 1.62 -20.88
C SER A 53 -0.80 2.51 -19.68
N THR A 54 -1.33 3.74 -19.67
CA THR A 54 -1.20 4.64 -18.51
C THR A 54 -1.98 4.13 -17.29
N PHE A 55 -3.17 3.54 -17.47
CA PHE A 55 -3.92 2.91 -16.37
C PHE A 55 -3.18 1.71 -15.79
N VAL A 56 -2.66 0.83 -16.65
CA VAL A 56 -1.86 -0.33 -16.24
C VAL A 56 -0.63 0.12 -15.46
N PHE A 57 0.11 1.10 -15.99
CA PHE A 57 1.30 1.66 -15.34
C PHE A 57 1.00 2.31 -13.97
N CYS A 58 -0.05 3.13 -13.89
CA CYS A 58 -0.50 3.74 -12.64
C CYS A 58 -0.92 2.69 -11.60
N SER A 59 -1.59 1.62 -12.01
CA SER A 59 -1.98 0.55 -11.09
C SER A 59 -0.76 -0.17 -10.52
N ALA A 60 0.25 -0.48 -11.35
CA ALA A 60 1.47 -1.13 -10.93
C ALA A 60 2.27 -0.25 -9.95
N LEU A 61 2.41 1.05 -10.25
CA LEU A 61 3.01 2.01 -9.33
C LEU A 61 2.24 2.11 -8.01
N GLY A 62 0.91 2.11 -8.06
CA GLY A 62 0.06 2.13 -6.87
C GLY A 62 0.34 0.94 -5.94
N VAL A 63 0.42 -0.27 -6.50
CA VAL A 63 0.75 -1.49 -5.73
C VAL A 63 2.15 -1.37 -5.11
N ILE A 64 3.15 -0.95 -5.88
CA ILE A 64 4.53 -0.80 -5.40
C ILE A 64 4.59 0.20 -4.23
N LEU A 65 3.90 1.34 -4.34
CA LEU A 65 3.85 2.35 -3.28
C LEU A 65 3.17 1.82 -2.01
N ILE A 66 2.08 1.07 -2.14
CA ILE A 66 1.39 0.45 -0.99
C ILE A 66 2.31 -0.55 -0.29
N ILE A 67 3.01 -1.40 -1.04
CA ILE A 67 3.97 -2.37 -0.49
C ILE A 67 5.12 -1.63 0.22
N LYS A 68 5.71 -0.61 -0.40
CA LYS A 68 6.77 0.22 0.18
C LYS A 68 6.30 0.87 1.49
N TYR A 69 5.09 1.43 1.50
CA TYR A 69 4.49 2.05 2.67
C TYR A 69 4.29 1.04 3.81
N LEU A 70 3.82 -0.17 3.50
CA LEU A 70 3.63 -1.24 4.47
C LEU A 70 4.97 -1.67 5.09
N TYR A 71 6.01 -1.78 4.25
CA TYR A 71 7.36 -2.13 4.68
C TYR A 71 7.95 -1.07 5.61
N ASP A 72 7.86 0.21 5.23
CA ASP A 72 8.33 1.33 6.06
C ASP A 72 7.56 1.43 7.38
N TYR A 73 6.26 1.14 7.36
CA TYR A 73 5.46 1.09 8.59
C TYR A 73 5.92 -0.03 9.52
N LYS A 74 6.15 -1.24 9.00
CA LYS A 74 6.66 -2.38 9.78
C LYS A 74 8.03 -2.05 10.39
N LYS A 75 8.94 -1.49 9.61
CA LYS A 75 10.28 -1.06 10.05
C LYS A 75 10.21 0.01 11.15
N LYS A 76 9.29 0.98 11.04
CA LYS A 76 9.05 1.99 12.10
C LYS A 76 8.48 1.37 13.37
N LYS A 77 7.57 0.40 13.26
CA LYS A 77 6.98 -0.30 14.40
C LYS A 77 8.04 -1.10 15.16
N GLU A 78 8.88 -1.85 14.46
CA GLU A 78 9.99 -2.60 15.05
C GLU A 78 10.99 -1.70 15.78
N ARG A 79 11.32 -0.51 15.22
CA ARG A 79 12.17 0.48 15.91
C ARG A 79 11.55 0.97 17.21
N ARG A 80 10.23 1.22 17.23
CA ARG A 80 9.51 1.65 18.45
C ARG A 80 9.48 0.53 19.49
N GLU A 81 9.27 -0.71 19.08
CA GLU A 81 9.28 -1.86 19.97
C GLU A 81 10.66 -2.12 20.57
N ARG A 82 11.74 -2.00 19.78
CA ARG A 82 13.13 -2.08 20.30
C ARG A 82 13.41 -1.00 21.34
N LYS A 83 13.02 0.26 21.08
CA LYS A 83 13.16 1.36 22.07
C LYS A 83 12.38 1.08 23.35
N ARG A 84 11.13 0.58 23.25
CA ARG A 84 10.32 0.22 24.42
C ARG A 84 10.91 -0.94 25.22
N LYS A 85 11.42 -1.98 24.55
CA LYS A 85 12.09 -3.11 25.22
C LYS A 85 13.36 -2.67 25.95
N ASN A 86 14.18 -1.82 25.32
CA ASN A 86 15.38 -1.27 25.97
C ASN A 86 15.04 -0.44 27.21
N HIS A 87 14.02 0.41 27.14
CA HIS A 87 13.58 1.21 28.29
C HIS A 87 13.01 0.35 29.42
N LYS A 88 12.23 -0.70 29.09
CA LYS A 88 11.67 -1.62 30.08
C LYS A 88 12.76 -2.48 30.74
N LEU A 89 13.74 -2.94 29.96
CA LEU A 89 14.94 -3.64 30.46
C LEU A 89 15.76 -2.76 31.40
N PHE A 90 15.90 -1.47 31.10
CA PHE A 90 16.58 -0.52 31.97
C PHE A 90 15.93 -0.42 33.35
N TYR A 91 14.59 -0.24 33.41
CA TYR A 91 13.87 -0.16 34.69
C TYR A 91 13.88 -1.47 35.50
N LEU A 92 13.88 -2.63 34.84
CA LEU A 92 13.96 -3.93 35.50
C LEU A 92 15.35 -4.21 36.09
N LYS A 93 16.40 -3.65 35.50
CA LYS A 93 17.77 -3.79 35.99
C LYS A 93 17.98 -2.96 37.26
N ASP A 94 17.50 -1.72 37.22
CA ASP A 94 17.59 -0.76 38.34
C ASP A 94 16.81 -1.22 39.60
N GLN A 95 15.69 -1.94 39.43
CA GLN A 95 14.99 -2.56 40.55
C GLN A 95 15.69 -3.79 41.14
N LYS A 96 16.50 -4.49 40.36
CA LYS A 96 17.21 -5.69 40.84
C LYS A 96 18.38 -5.29 41.73
N ASP A 97 19.10 -4.25 41.35
CA ASP A 97 20.26 -3.73 42.10
C ASP A 97 19.83 -3.12 43.45
N LYS A 98 18.67 -2.43 43.50
CA LYS A 98 18.11 -1.89 44.75
C LYS A 98 17.53 -2.92 45.73
N LYS A 99 17.34 -4.17 45.31
CA LYS A 99 16.80 -5.25 46.16
C LYS A 99 17.88 -6.17 46.72
N SER A 100 19.12 -5.98 46.26
CA SER A 100 20.32 -6.70 46.70
C SER A 100 21.22 -5.90 47.65
N GLU A 101 20.89 -4.63 47.92
CA GLU A 101 21.39 -3.84 49.07
C GLU A 101 20.41 -3.97 50.25
#